data_AF-A0A936BYZ5-F1
#
_entry.id   AF-A0A936BYZ5-F1
#
_cell.length_a   1.000
_cell.length_b   1.000
_cell.length_c   1.000
_cell.angle_alpha   90.00
_cell.angle_beta   90.00
_cell.angle_gamma   90.00
#
_symmetry.space_group_name_H-M   'P 1'
#
loop_
_entity.id
_entity.type
_entity.pdbx_description
1 polymer ?
#
loop_
_entity_poly.entity_id
_entity_poly.type
_entity_poly.pdbx_seq_one_letter_code
_entity_poly.pdbx_strand_id
1 'polypeptide(L)'
;MGSVDQRHVSHVLAHSRIIIIITTVMIIGLGSTGAATASPKVTVRGLLASQFRSSKSVGYVKLNLTPQEIATTEAALHQALPKNEYTIYVARTEDHVDGFAVFDDEKGQHEPITLATFFDAQGNVSNVEIVAYREPYGDGVRDERFRKQFQGMSETSDFTPGTSVDVISGATISTHSVCRAVHRATVLVKTLRMREAESSSRERPS
;
A
#
# COMPACT_ATOMS: atom_id res chain seq x y z
N MET A 1 4.42 -39.03 58.20
CA MET A 1 5.16 -38.02 57.41
C MET A 1 4.75 -38.20 55.95
N GLY A 2 4.34 -37.13 55.25
CA GLY A 2 3.99 -37.14 53.82
C GLY A 2 2.51 -37.39 53.56
N SER A 3 1.63 -36.39 53.63
CA SER A 3 1.41 -35.17 52.83
C SER A 3 0.35 -35.39 51.74
N VAL A 4 -0.64 -34.51 51.82
CA VAL A 4 -1.92 -34.47 51.12
C VAL A 4 -1.70 -34.17 49.64
N ASP A 5 -2.33 -34.96 48.76
CA ASP A 5 -2.43 -34.69 47.33
C ASP A 5 -3.59 -33.71 47.10
N GLN A 6 -3.27 -32.49 46.62
CA GLN A 6 -4.24 -31.47 46.25
C GLN A 6 -4.38 -31.38 44.73
N ARG A 7 -5.64 -31.47 44.31
CA ARG A 7 -6.19 -31.13 42.99
C ARG A 7 -5.89 -29.67 42.59
N HIS A 8 -6.15 -29.36 41.31
CA HIS A 8 -6.09 -28.07 40.59
C HIS A 8 -4.69 -27.75 39.99
N VAL A 9 -4.50 -27.38 38.72
CA VAL A 9 -5.26 -26.45 37.87
C VAL A 9 -5.06 -26.76 36.38
N SER A 10 -6.14 -26.55 35.62
CA SER A 10 -6.30 -26.56 34.18
C SER A 10 -5.44 -25.58 33.34
N HIS A 11 -5.22 -25.97 32.08
CA HIS A 11 -5.14 -25.13 30.86
C HIS A 11 -4.08 -24.02 30.76
N VAL A 12 -3.15 -24.17 29.80
CA VAL A 12 -2.68 -23.03 28.98
C VAL A 12 -2.59 -23.43 27.51
N LEU A 13 -3.13 -22.53 26.71
CA LEU A 13 -3.49 -22.56 25.30
C LEU A 13 -2.34 -22.86 24.35
N ALA A 14 -2.69 -23.58 23.28
CA ALA A 14 -1.97 -23.56 22.02
C ALA A 14 -1.95 -22.13 21.46
N HIS A 15 -0.80 -21.46 21.55
CA HIS A 15 -0.57 -20.20 20.85
C HIS A 15 -0.24 -20.49 19.39
N SER A 16 -1.24 -20.26 18.52
CA SER A 16 -1.04 -20.18 17.08
C SER A 16 -0.11 -19.01 16.79
N ARG A 17 1.16 -19.31 16.50
CA ARG A 17 2.16 -18.32 16.12
C ARG A 17 1.90 -17.93 14.67
N ILE A 18 1.42 -16.70 14.45
CA ILE A 18 1.43 -16.08 13.13
C ILE A 18 2.89 -15.84 12.77
N ILE A 19 3.43 -16.70 11.90
CA ILE A 19 4.79 -16.56 11.36
C ILE A 19 4.72 -15.50 10.27
N ILE A 20 5.15 -14.28 10.58
CA ILE A 20 5.37 -13.23 9.59
C ILE A 20 6.68 -13.56 8.88
N ILE A 21 6.60 -14.17 7.70
CA ILE A 21 7.78 -14.46 6.87
C ILE A 21 8.22 -13.15 6.19
N ILE A 22 9.12 -12.41 6.85
CA ILE A 22 9.81 -11.27 6.26
C ILE A 22 10.93 -11.84 5.37
N THR A 23 10.71 -11.86 4.06
CA THR A 23 11.76 -12.29 3.11
C THR A 23 12.58 -11.08 2.69
N THR A 24 13.81 -10.97 3.19
CA THR A 24 14.76 -9.92 2.81
C THR A 24 15.53 -10.34 1.57
N VAL A 25 15.45 -9.57 0.47
CA VAL A 25 16.28 -9.78 -0.73
C VAL A 25 17.45 -8.82 -0.69
N MET A 26 18.67 -9.36 -0.53
CA MET A 26 19.93 -8.63 -0.62
C MET A 26 20.50 -8.78 -2.04
N ILE A 27 20.69 -7.67 -2.76
CA ILE A 27 21.26 -7.68 -4.11
C ILE A 27 22.73 -7.28 -4.04
N ILE A 28 23.61 -8.25 -4.30
CA ILE A 28 25.04 -8.02 -4.58
C ILE A 28 25.18 -7.85 -6.09
N GLY A 29 25.60 -6.67 -6.53
CA GLY A 29 25.85 -6.39 -7.94
C GLY A 29 27.32 -6.56 -8.30
N LEU A 30 27.62 -7.25 -9.40
CA LEU A 30 28.83 -7.05 -10.20
C LEU A 30 28.56 -7.55 -11.63
N GLY A 31 28.82 -6.69 -12.63
CA GLY A 31 28.81 -7.07 -14.05
C GLY A 31 28.27 -5.98 -14.97
N SER A 32 29.15 -5.20 -15.58
CA SER A 32 28.88 -4.25 -16.65
C SER A 32 29.06 -4.90 -18.02
N THR A 33 28.08 -4.78 -18.92
CA THR A 33 28.28 -4.66 -20.39
C THR A 33 26.96 -4.42 -21.12
N GLY A 34 26.98 -3.52 -22.12
CA GLY A 34 25.97 -3.41 -23.19
C GLY A 34 24.95 -2.26 -23.03
N ALA A 35 25.27 -1.08 -23.57
CA ALA A 35 24.30 0.01 -23.71
C ALA A 35 23.36 -0.26 -24.89
N ALA A 36 22.25 -0.95 -24.63
CA ALA A 36 21.04 -0.79 -25.41
C ALA A 36 20.25 0.35 -24.77
N THR A 37 20.05 1.47 -25.48
CA THR A 37 19.13 2.53 -25.05
C THR A 37 17.69 2.04 -25.22
N ALA A 38 17.27 1.14 -24.33
CA ALA A 38 15.88 0.91 -24.03
C ALA A 38 15.37 2.14 -23.26
N SER A 39 14.22 2.69 -23.66
CA SER A 39 13.51 3.67 -22.84
C SER A 39 13.43 3.15 -21.40
N PRO A 40 13.70 3.97 -20.38
CA PRO A 40 13.77 3.47 -19.01
C PRO A 40 12.40 2.88 -18.64
N LYS A 41 12.33 1.56 -18.56
CA LYS A 41 11.14 0.86 -18.10
C LYS A 41 10.95 1.25 -16.64
N VAL A 42 9.83 1.90 -16.33
CA VAL A 42 9.46 2.18 -14.94
C VAL A 42 9.31 0.82 -14.24
N THR A 43 10.12 0.59 -13.21
CA THR A 43 10.08 -0.65 -12.43
C THR A 43 9.67 -0.35 -11.00
N VAL A 44 8.97 -1.29 -10.36
CA VAL A 44 8.58 -1.23 -8.95
C VAL A 44 9.79 -0.91 -8.08
N ARG A 45 10.89 -1.66 -8.27
CA ARG A 45 12.15 -1.46 -7.53
C ARG A 45 12.74 -0.06 -7.74
N GLY A 46 12.79 0.42 -8.99
CA GLY A 46 13.33 1.74 -9.30
C GLY A 46 12.51 2.87 -8.66
N LEU A 47 11.18 2.75 -8.68
CA LEU A 47 10.29 3.71 -8.03
C LEU A 47 10.44 3.70 -6.51
N LEU A 48 10.46 2.52 -5.87
CA LEU A 48 10.68 2.40 -4.42
C LEU A 48 12.04 2.97 -4.01
N ALA A 49 13.10 2.63 -4.74
CA ALA A 49 14.44 3.15 -4.47
C ALA A 49 14.52 4.67 -4.69
N SER A 50 13.75 5.22 -5.63
CA SER A 50 13.68 6.65 -5.88
C SER A 50 12.89 7.39 -4.79
N GLN A 51 11.75 6.87 -4.38
CA GLN A 51 10.90 7.50 -3.37
C GLN A 51 11.56 7.43 -1.99
N PHE A 52 12.09 6.27 -1.62
CA PHE A 52 12.61 5.99 -0.27
C PHE A 52 14.15 5.97 -0.23
N ARG A 53 14.79 6.91 -0.94
CA ARG A 53 16.27 7.02 -1.02
C ARG A 53 16.95 7.14 0.34
N SER A 54 16.27 7.77 1.31
CA SER A 54 16.80 8.01 2.66
C SER A 54 16.49 6.87 3.64
N SER A 55 15.63 5.93 3.28
CA SER A 55 15.24 4.83 4.16
C SER A 55 16.31 3.75 4.20
N LYS A 56 16.54 3.18 5.39
CA LYS A 56 17.52 2.07 5.53
C LYS A 56 17.04 0.78 4.85
N SER A 57 15.74 0.53 4.83
CA SER A 57 15.16 -0.67 4.23
C SER A 57 13.77 -0.42 3.67
N VAL A 58 13.39 -1.21 2.66
CA VAL A 58 12.03 -1.27 2.12
C VAL A 58 11.62 -2.73 2.07
N GLY A 59 10.68 -3.11 2.94
CA GLY A 59 10.05 -4.43 2.95
C GLY A 59 8.64 -4.37 2.38
N TYR A 60 7.89 -5.47 2.52
CA TYR A 60 6.47 -5.48 2.20
C TYR A 60 5.67 -6.31 3.21
N VAL A 61 4.40 -5.97 3.32
CA VAL A 61 3.38 -6.70 4.09
C VAL A 61 2.27 -7.11 3.14
N LYS A 62 1.88 -8.39 3.22
CA LYS A 62 0.66 -8.88 2.55
C LYS A 62 -0.53 -8.63 3.47
N LEU A 63 -1.35 -7.66 3.10
CA LEU A 63 -2.58 -7.34 3.79
C LEU A 63 -3.71 -8.23 3.26
N ASN A 64 -3.94 -9.34 3.96
CA ASN A 64 -5.13 -10.17 3.77
C ASN A 64 -6.27 -9.58 4.61
N LEU A 65 -7.29 -9.05 3.93
CA LEU A 65 -8.42 -8.39 4.57
C LEU A 65 -9.40 -9.43 5.13
N THR A 66 -9.81 -9.24 6.38
CA THR A 66 -10.91 -10.02 6.99
C THR A 66 -12.25 -9.59 6.39
N PRO A 67 -13.31 -10.42 6.50
CA PRO A 67 -14.65 -10.03 6.04
C PRO A 67 -15.14 -8.70 6.61
N GLN A 68 -14.79 -8.39 7.87
CA GLN A 68 -15.16 -7.13 8.51
C GLN A 68 -14.42 -5.93 7.90
N GLU A 69 -13.12 -6.06 7.63
CA GLU A 69 -12.36 -4.99 6.98
C GLU A 69 -12.75 -4.81 5.52
N ILE A 70 -13.09 -5.89 4.81
CA ILE A 70 -13.66 -5.81 3.46
C ILE A 70 -14.93 -4.96 3.53
N ALA A 71 -15.91 -5.34 4.36
CA ALA A 71 -17.17 -4.60 4.48
C ALA A 71 -16.95 -3.12 4.86
N THR A 72 -16.04 -2.85 5.79
CA THR A 72 -15.71 -1.47 6.21
C THR A 72 -15.04 -0.67 5.09
N THR A 73 -14.11 -1.29 4.37
CA THR A 73 -13.39 -0.66 3.26
C THR A 73 -14.34 -0.38 2.09
N GLU A 74 -15.18 -1.35 1.72
CA GLU A 74 -16.15 -1.18 0.64
C GLU A 74 -17.19 -0.11 0.96
N ALA A 75 -17.63 -0.02 2.23
CA ALA A 75 -18.51 1.03 2.69
C ALA A 75 -17.85 2.41 2.59
N ALA A 76 -16.57 2.54 2.98
CA ALA A 76 -15.83 3.79 2.88
C ALA A 76 -15.58 4.23 1.43
N LEU A 77 -15.38 3.27 0.52
CA LEU A 77 -15.12 3.52 -0.90
C LEU A 77 -16.40 3.65 -1.73
N HIS A 78 -17.56 3.29 -1.18
CA HIS A 78 -18.81 3.10 -1.90
C HIS A 78 -18.66 2.17 -3.13
N GLN A 79 -17.79 1.16 -3.01
CA GLN A 79 -17.46 0.25 -4.10
C GLN A 79 -16.97 -1.08 -3.55
N ALA A 80 -17.31 -2.17 -4.23
CA ALA A 80 -16.71 -3.47 -3.99
C ALA A 80 -15.19 -3.46 -4.28
N LEU A 81 -14.43 -4.19 -3.47
CA LEU A 81 -13.01 -4.38 -3.69
C LEU A 81 -12.77 -5.36 -4.84
N PRO A 82 -11.80 -5.09 -5.73
CA PRO A 82 -11.47 -6.02 -6.81
C PRO A 82 -10.77 -7.30 -6.30
N LYS A 83 -10.20 -7.26 -5.10
CA LYS A 83 -9.46 -8.36 -4.45
C LYS A 83 -9.40 -8.17 -2.94
N ASN A 84 -9.05 -9.25 -2.23
CA ASN A 84 -8.99 -9.30 -0.75
C ASN A 84 -7.56 -9.33 -0.19
N GLU A 85 -6.55 -9.51 -1.05
CA GLU A 85 -5.12 -9.45 -0.70
C GLU A 85 -4.46 -8.26 -1.43
N TYR A 86 -3.72 -7.44 -0.67
CA TYR A 86 -2.90 -6.35 -1.21
C TYR A 86 -1.48 -6.44 -0.68
N THR A 87 -0.49 -6.06 -1.49
CA THR A 87 0.89 -5.91 -1.05
C THR A 87 1.16 -4.43 -0.77
N ILE A 88 1.53 -4.13 0.47
CA ILE A 88 1.90 -2.77 0.90
C ILE A 88 3.39 -2.79 1.21
N TYR A 89 4.15 -1.97 0.50
CA TYR A 89 5.57 -1.76 0.79
C TYR A 89 5.70 -0.81 1.97
N VAL A 90 6.65 -1.11 2.86
CA VAL A 90 6.91 -0.31 4.06
C VAL A 90 8.38 0.05 4.11
N ALA A 91 8.65 1.34 4.04
CA ALA A 91 9.99 1.90 4.17
C ALA A 91 10.28 2.18 5.64
N ARG A 92 11.46 1.76 6.13
CA ARG A 92 11.85 1.89 7.53
C ARG A 92 13.29 2.35 7.68
N THR A 93 13.49 3.16 8.71
CA THR A 93 14.80 3.53 9.25
C THR A 93 14.84 3.10 10.71
N GLU A 94 15.57 2.02 10.99
CA GLU A 94 15.61 1.39 12.32
C GLU A 94 14.18 1.00 12.76
N ASP A 95 13.74 1.48 13.93
CA ASP A 95 12.42 1.20 14.49
C ASP A 95 11.33 2.17 14.02
N HIS A 96 11.67 3.10 13.12
CA HIS A 96 10.73 4.07 12.56
C HIS A 96 10.26 3.69 11.15
N VAL A 97 8.96 3.86 10.89
CA VAL A 97 8.38 3.77 9.55
C VAL A 97 8.50 5.12 8.87
N ASP A 98 9.24 5.19 7.77
CA ASP A 98 9.45 6.41 6.98
C ASP A 98 8.28 6.67 6.02
N GLY A 99 7.59 5.60 5.58
CA GLY A 99 6.47 5.70 4.66
C GLY A 99 6.01 4.37 4.09
N PHE A 100 5.01 4.45 3.21
CA PHE A 100 4.35 3.29 2.61
C PHE A 100 4.23 3.45 1.10
N ALA A 101 4.10 2.33 0.38
CA ALA A 101 3.68 2.37 -1.01
C ALA A 101 2.71 1.24 -1.34
N VAL A 102 1.70 1.56 -2.15
CA VAL A 102 0.73 0.60 -2.68
C VAL A 102 0.81 0.62 -4.19
N PHE A 103 1.04 -0.56 -4.76
CA PHE A 103 0.96 -0.76 -6.21
C PHE A 103 -0.36 -1.47 -6.50
N ASP A 104 -1.16 -0.88 -7.37
CA ASP A 104 -2.48 -1.43 -7.66
C ASP A 104 -2.86 -1.24 -9.13
N ASP A 105 -3.71 -2.14 -9.61
CA ASP A 105 -4.31 -2.07 -10.93
C ASP A 105 -5.77 -1.66 -10.78
N GLU A 106 -6.17 -0.64 -11.54
CA GLU A 106 -7.55 -0.20 -11.61
C GLU A 106 -8.09 -0.37 -13.03
N LYS A 107 -9.34 -0.79 -13.13
CA LYS A 107 -10.04 -0.91 -14.40
C LYS A 107 -10.10 0.45 -15.12
N GLY A 108 -9.48 0.53 -16.30
CA GLY A 108 -9.67 1.62 -17.26
C GLY A 108 -10.93 1.43 -18.12
N GLN A 109 -10.95 2.03 -19.30
CA GLN A 109 -12.01 1.80 -20.28
C GLN A 109 -11.99 0.36 -20.81
N HIS A 110 -10.81 -0.14 -21.19
CA HIS A 110 -10.59 -1.45 -21.77
C HIS A 110 -9.40 -2.18 -21.13
N GLU A 111 -8.36 -1.46 -20.73
CA GLU A 111 -7.15 -2.02 -20.14
C GLU A 111 -6.94 -1.51 -18.72
N PRO A 112 -6.29 -2.28 -17.83
CA PRO A 112 -5.98 -1.80 -16.50
C PRO A 112 -4.92 -0.68 -16.53
N ILE A 113 -5.10 0.29 -15.65
CA ILE A 113 -4.14 1.32 -15.31
C ILE A 113 -3.37 0.83 -14.08
N THR A 114 -2.04 0.74 -14.17
CA THR A 114 -1.19 0.35 -13.03
C THR A 114 -0.66 1.60 -12.35
N LEU A 115 -0.94 1.75 -11.06
CA LEU A 115 -0.55 2.89 -10.24
C LEU A 115 0.43 2.48 -9.14
N ALA A 116 1.23 3.46 -8.71
CA ALA A 116 1.95 3.41 -7.44
C ALA A 116 1.56 4.64 -6.62
N THR A 117 0.95 4.44 -5.46
CA THR A 117 0.64 5.50 -4.50
C THR A 117 1.62 5.40 -3.34
N PHE A 118 2.33 6.49 -3.09
CA PHE A 118 3.33 6.61 -2.04
C PHE A 118 2.77 7.47 -0.91
N PHE A 119 3.18 7.14 0.31
CA PHE A 119 2.68 7.76 1.53
C PHE A 119 3.82 8.14 2.46
N ASP A 120 3.63 9.21 3.22
CA ASP A 120 4.48 9.51 4.38
C ASP A 120 4.19 8.56 5.57
N ALA A 121 4.94 8.71 6.65
CA ALA A 121 4.76 7.95 7.89
C ALA A 121 3.37 8.14 8.54
N GLN A 122 2.71 9.27 8.26
CA GLN A 122 1.39 9.62 8.74
C GLN A 122 0.27 9.07 7.86
N GLY A 123 0.59 8.38 6.76
CA GLY A 123 -0.36 7.79 5.84
C GLY A 123 -0.99 8.79 4.87
N ASN A 124 -0.44 10.01 4.75
CA ASN A 124 -0.87 10.96 3.73
C ASN A 124 -0.13 10.67 2.42
N VAL A 125 -0.80 10.86 1.30
CA VAL A 125 -0.23 10.67 -0.03
C VAL A 125 0.93 11.66 -0.24
N SER A 126 2.12 11.14 -0.52
CA SER A 126 3.31 11.95 -0.84
C SER A 126 3.57 12.03 -2.35
N ASN A 127 3.23 10.97 -3.09
CA ASN A 127 3.34 10.93 -4.54
C ASN A 127 2.39 9.88 -5.14
N VAL A 128 2.00 10.05 -6.40
CA VAL A 128 1.23 9.07 -7.18
C VAL A 128 1.95 8.93 -8.51
N GLU A 129 2.23 7.72 -8.99
CA GLU A 129 2.85 7.47 -10.29
C GLU A 129 1.99 6.54 -11.15
N ILE A 130 1.89 6.81 -12.45
CA ILE A 130 1.29 5.89 -13.43
C ILE A 130 2.40 4.98 -13.97
N VAL A 131 2.47 3.76 -13.42
CA VAL A 131 3.51 2.77 -13.74
C VAL A 131 3.32 2.21 -15.13
N ALA A 132 2.07 1.92 -15.51
CA ALA A 132 1.73 1.44 -16.83
C ALA A 132 0.33 1.93 -17.24
N TYR A 133 0.27 2.47 -18.45
CA TYR A 133 -0.95 2.91 -19.11
C TYR A 133 -1.00 2.25 -20.49
N ARG A 134 -2.10 1.56 -20.78
CA ARG A 134 -2.19 0.63 -21.94
C ARG A 134 -3.33 1.00 -22.89
N GLU A 135 -4.00 2.11 -22.66
CA GLU A 135 -5.09 2.58 -23.51
C GLU A 135 -4.55 3.56 -24.57
N PRO A 136 -5.18 3.63 -25.76
CA PRO A 136 -4.76 4.55 -26.82
C PRO A 136 -5.08 6.02 -26.52
N TYR A 137 -6.08 6.28 -25.67
CA TYR A 137 -6.55 7.62 -25.31
C TYR A 137 -6.80 7.69 -23.81
N GLY A 138 -6.71 8.89 -23.24
CA GLY A 138 -6.97 9.14 -21.81
C GLY A 138 -5.72 9.19 -20.94
N ASP A 139 -4.53 9.22 -21.54
CA ASP A 139 -3.24 9.19 -20.85
C ASP A 139 -2.88 10.50 -20.13
N GLY A 140 -3.74 11.53 -20.21
CA GLY A 140 -3.57 12.79 -19.49
C GLY A 140 -3.35 12.60 -17.97
N VAL A 141 -3.82 11.49 -17.39
CA VAL A 141 -3.57 11.15 -15.97
C VAL A 141 -2.09 10.92 -15.63
N ARG A 142 -1.20 10.79 -16.64
CA ARG A 142 0.25 10.71 -16.45
C ARG A 142 0.86 12.08 -16.12
N ASP A 143 0.15 13.15 -16.45
CA ASP A 143 0.59 14.52 -16.20
C ASP A 143 0.86 14.76 -14.70
N GLU A 144 1.98 15.40 -14.40
CA GLU A 144 2.42 15.63 -13.03
C GLU A 144 1.49 16.59 -12.28
N ARG A 145 0.91 17.59 -12.96
CA ARG A 145 -0.02 18.54 -12.33
C ARG A 145 -1.28 17.83 -11.89
N PHE A 146 -1.79 16.90 -12.69
CA PHE A 146 -2.92 16.06 -12.28
C PHE A 146 -2.59 15.24 -11.03
N ARG A 147 -1.46 14.51 -11.04
CA ARG A 147 -1.04 13.63 -9.94
C ARG A 147 -0.76 14.40 -8.64
N LYS A 148 -0.28 15.64 -8.74
CA LYS A 148 -0.01 16.50 -7.57
C LYS A 148 -1.27 16.87 -6.78
N GLN A 149 -2.46 16.80 -7.38
CA GLN A 149 -3.70 17.06 -6.66
C GLN A 149 -3.94 16.10 -5.49
N PHE A 150 -3.33 14.90 -5.53
CA PHE A 150 -3.46 13.93 -4.45
C PHE A 150 -2.48 14.16 -3.30
N GLN A 151 -1.48 15.05 -3.43
CA GLN A 151 -0.49 15.25 -2.37
C GLN A 151 -1.13 15.79 -1.09
N GLY A 152 -0.81 15.16 0.04
CA GLY A 152 -1.37 15.46 1.35
C GLY A 152 -2.74 14.85 1.61
N MET A 153 -3.38 14.21 0.61
CA MET A 153 -4.66 13.53 0.84
C MET A 153 -4.49 12.31 1.72
N SER A 154 -5.49 12.08 2.58
CA SER A 154 -5.61 10.94 3.48
C SER A 154 -6.91 10.17 3.20
N GLU A 155 -7.20 9.13 3.97
CA GLU A 155 -8.45 8.36 3.82
C GLU A 155 -9.72 9.15 4.10
N THR A 156 -9.61 10.28 4.80
CA THR A 156 -10.75 11.15 5.11
C THR A 156 -10.92 12.28 4.10
N SER A 157 -10.04 12.35 3.09
CA SER A 157 -10.13 13.36 2.04
C SER A 157 -11.25 13.03 1.05
N ASP A 158 -11.76 14.03 0.35
CA ASP A 158 -12.71 13.82 -0.73
C ASP A 158 -11.96 13.57 -2.06
N PHE A 159 -12.20 12.40 -2.65
CA PHE A 159 -11.60 11.98 -3.93
C PHE A 159 -12.56 12.15 -5.12
N THR A 160 -13.70 12.83 -4.92
CA THR A 160 -14.74 12.98 -5.94
C THR A 160 -14.22 13.73 -7.17
N PRO A 161 -14.14 13.09 -8.35
CA PRO A 161 -13.72 13.74 -9.58
C PRO A 161 -14.71 14.84 -9.98
N GLY A 162 -14.20 16.02 -10.34
CA GLY A 162 -14.97 17.21 -10.71
C GLY A 162 -15.44 18.05 -9.54
N THR A 163 -15.23 17.58 -8.30
CA THR A 163 -15.49 18.34 -7.07
C THR A 163 -14.18 18.69 -6.38
N SER A 164 -13.42 17.66 -5.97
CA SER A 164 -12.19 17.82 -5.20
C SER A 164 -10.93 17.44 -5.98
N VAL A 165 -11.09 16.76 -7.12
CA VAL A 165 -10.01 16.46 -8.07
C VAL A 165 -10.45 16.88 -9.47
N ASP A 166 -9.67 17.73 -10.11
CA ASP A 166 -9.96 18.21 -11.47
C ASP A 166 -9.96 17.06 -12.47
N VAL A 167 -11.02 17.00 -13.28
CA VAL A 167 -11.16 16.03 -14.37
C VAL A 167 -10.38 16.50 -15.58
N ILE A 168 -9.67 15.58 -16.23
CA ILE A 168 -8.96 15.86 -17.47
C ILE A 168 -9.88 15.61 -18.67
N SER A 169 -10.04 16.62 -19.53
CA SER A 169 -10.78 16.50 -20.78
C SER A 169 -10.19 15.39 -21.67
N GLY A 170 -11.05 14.53 -22.22
CA GLY A 170 -10.64 13.36 -23.02
C GLY A 170 -10.05 12.20 -22.20
N ALA A 171 -9.98 12.33 -20.87
CA ALA A 171 -9.47 11.31 -19.96
C ALA A 171 -10.39 11.09 -18.75
N THR A 172 -11.70 11.33 -18.89
CA THR A 172 -12.67 11.23 -17.79
C THR A 172 -12.67 9.85 -17.14
N ILE A 173 -12.73 8.76 -17.92
CA ILE A 173 -12.74 7.40 -17.38
C ILE A 173 -11.45 7.11 -16.62
N SER A 174 -10.30 7.49 -17.18
CA SER A 174 -9.00 7.32 -16.52
C SER A 174 -8.90 8.16 -15.25
N THR A 175 -9.39 9.40 -15.26
CA THR A 175 -9.42 10.28 -14.08
C THR A 175 -10.19 9.62 -12.93
N HIS A 176 -11.42 9.17 -13.19
CA HIS A 176 -12.23 8.48 -12.18
C HIS A 176 -11.54 7.22 -11.65
N SER A 177 -10.88 6.48 -12.53
CA SER A 177 -10.15 5.26 -12.16
C SER A 177 -8.97 5.58 -11.25
N VAL A 178 -8.15 6.59 -11.57
CA VAL A 178 -7.06 7.01 -10.70
C VAL A 178 -7.57 7.48 -9.33
N CYS A 179 -8.65 8.26 -9.27
CA CYS A 179 -9.24 8.68 -7.99
C CYS A 179 -9.66 7.48 -7.12
N ARG A 180 -10.34 6.49 -7.71
CA ARG A 180 -10.77 5.26 -6.99
C ARG A 180 -9.57 4.47 -6.46
N ALA A 181 -8.53 4.32 -7.27
CA ALA A 181 -7.32 3.60 -6.89
C ALA A 181 -6.54 4.30 -5.76
N VAL A 182 -6.36 5.62 -5.85
CA VAL A 182 -5.65 6.40 -4.82
C VAL A 182 -6.45 6.40 -3.52
N HIS A 183 -7.77 6.61 -3.58
CA HIS A 183 -8.63 6.54 -2.39
C HIS A 183 -8.53 5.16 -1.72
N ARG A 184 -8.66 4.06 -2.49
CA ARG A 184 -8.48 2.70 -1.96
C ARG A 184 -7.12 2.52 -1.30
N ALA A 185 -6.04 2.97 -1.93
CA ALA A 185 -4.70 2.88 -1.36
C ALA A 185 -4.60 3.58 0.01
N THR A 186 -5.24 4.74 0.18
CA THR A 186 -5.25 5.47 1.47
C THR A 186 -5.94 4.67 2.58
N VAL A 187 -7.09 4.05 2.27
CA VAL A 187 -7.84 3.22 3.21
C VAL A 187 -7.05 1.95 3.58
N LEU A 188 -6.39 1.32 2.61
CA LEU A 188 -5.54 0.15 2.84
C LEU A 188 -4.35 0.46 3.77
N VAL A 189 -3.69 1.61 3.58
CA VAL A 189 -2.58 2.04 4.44
C VAL A 189 -3.07 2.33 5.86
N LYS A 190 -4.24 2.97 6.02
CA LYS A 190 -4.85 3.12 7.35
C LYS A 190 -5.09 1.77 8.02
N THR A 191 -5.70 0.82 7.32
CA THR A 191 -6.01 -0.50 7.88
C THR A 191 -4.75 -1.21 8.36
N LEU A 192 -3.67 -1.15 7.58
CA LEU A 192 -2.37 -1.70 8.00
C LEU A 192 -1.85 -1.01 9.27
N ARG A 193 -1.87 0.32 9.31
CA ARG A 193 -1.36 1.10 10.45
C ARG A 193 -2.13 0.82 11.74
N MET A 194 -3.45 0.65 11.64
CA MET A 194 -4.28 0.27 12.80
C MET A 194 -3.90 -1.11 13.34
N ARG A 195 -3.67 -2.10 12.46
CA ARG A 195 -3.21 -3.44 12.88
C ARG A 195 -1.85 -3.43 13.58
N GLU A 196 -0.90 -2.64 13.07
CA GLU A 196 0.43 -2.51 13.68
C GLU A 196 0.35 -1.85 15.07
N ALA A 197 -0.50 -0.83 15.23
CA ALA A 197 -0.73 -0.18 16.52
C ALA A 197 -1.37 -1.11 17.57
N GLU A 198 -2.37 -1.91 17.16
CA GLU A 198 -3.01 -2.90 18.03
C GLU A 198 -2.04 -3.99 18.47
N SER A 199 -1.19 -4.47 17.55
CA SER A 199 -0.19 -5.50 17.84
C SER A 199 0.85 -5.01 18.86
N SER A 200 1.33 -3.77 18.69
CA SER A 200 2.29 -3.13 19.60
C SER A 200 1.72 -2.90 21.00
N SER A 201 0.40 -2.69 21.12
CA SER A 201 -0.27 -2.50 22.41
C SER A 201 -0.40 -3.79 23.23
N ARG A 202 -0.47 -4.97 22.57
CA ARG A 202 -0.62 -6.27 23.23
C ARG A 202 0.70 -6.81 23.80
N GLU A 203 1.84 -6.30 23.36
CA GLU A 203 3.18 -6.79 23.74
C GLU A 203 3.84 -6.02 24.90
N ARG A 204 3.18 -5.04 25.52
CA ARG A 204 3.64 -4.43 26.78
C ARG A 204 2.84 -4.97 27.97
N PRO A 205 3.30 -6.01 28.69
CA PRO A 205 2.77 -6.33 30.01
C PRO A 205 3.19 -5.22 30.99
N SER A 206 2.24 -4.84 31.84
CA SER A 206 2.41 -3.95 33.00
C SER A 206 3.44 -4.45 34.00
#